data_AF-A0A5C6E2Z9-F1
#
_entry.id   AF-A0A5C6E2Z9-F1
#
_cell.length_a   1.000
_cell.length_b   1.000
_cell.length_c   1.000
_cell.angle_alpha   90.00
_cell.angle_beta   90.00
_cell.angle_gamma   90.00
#
_symmetry.space_group_name_H-M   'P 1'
#
loop_
_entity.id
_entity.type
_entity.pdbx_description
1 polymer ?
#
loop_
_entity_poly.entity_id
_entity_poly.type
_entity_poly.pdbx_seq_one_letter_code
_entity_poly.pdbx_strand_id
1 'polypeptide(L)'
;MVRLARSEVFDPHEVVVGHLYNRTCRRCFLMGNDQVSGKNFDHRKIWIEKYLQQFAEFFSLDLLTEKCRRQTIHWTLSSKKTTLWVVPLSLCAHLVY
;
A
#
# COMPACT_ATOMS: atom_id res chain seq x y z
N MET A 1 -19.23 9.61 -5.27
CA MET A 1 -19.26 8.14 -5.49
C MET A 1 -19.31 7.47 -4.13
N VAL A 2 -20.37 6.74 -3.82
CA VAL A 2 -20.45 5.94 -2.57
C VAL A 2 -19.50 4.74 -2.75
N ARG A 3 -18.63 4.49 -1.78
CA ARG A 3 -17.82 3.27 -1.76
C ARG A 3 -18.64 2.20 -1.05
N LEU A 4 -18.93 1.11 -1.75
CA LEU A 4 -19.53 -0.08 -1.16
C LEU A 4 -18.63 -0.63 -0.05
N ALA A 5 -19.24 -1.27 0.94
CA ALA A 5 -18.46 -1.93 1.98
C ALA A 5 -17.61 -3.04 1.34
N ARG A 6 -16.38 -3.25 1.81
CA ARG A 6 -15.50 -4.26 1.20
C ARG A 6 -16.09 -5.67 1.26
N SER A 7 -16.86 -5.96 2.30
CA SER A 7 -17.62 -7.21 2.46
C SER A 7 -18.71 -7.41 1.41
N GLU A 8 -19.19 -6.34 0.77
CA GLU A 8 -20.17 -6.40 -0.32
C GLU A 8 -19.50 -6.59 -1.69
N VAL A 9 -18.20 -6.28 -1.78
CA VAL A 9 -17.43 -6.32 -3.03
C VAL A 9 -16.61 -7.60 -3.16
N PHE A 10 -16.20 -8.19 -2.04
CA PHE A 10 -15.28 -9.34 -2.01
C PHE A 10 -15.92 -10.56 -1.35
N ASP A 11 -15.97 -11.67 -2.09
CA ASP A 11 -16.30 -12.98 -1.54
C ASP A 11 -15.07 -13.56 -0.81
N PRO A 12 -15.16 -13.88 0.49
CA PRO A 12 -14.07 -14.51 1.26
C PRO A 12 -13.63 -15.88 0.74
N HIS A 13 -14.47 -16.57 -0.04
CA HIS A 13 -14.18 -17.91 -0.55
C HIS A 13 -13.46 -17.90 -1.91
N GLU A 14 -13.34 -16.74 -2.55
CA GLU A 14 -12.68 -16.59 -3.83
C GLU A 14 -11.28 -15.95 -3.71
N VAL A 15 -10.42 -16.27 -4.66
CA VAL A 15 -9.15 -15.56 -4.82
C VAL A 15 -9.44 -14.25 -5.53
N VAL A 16 -9.06 -13.15 -4.90
CA VAL A 16 -9.28 -11.81 -5.43
C VAL A 16 -7.95 -11.12 -5.67
N VAL A 17 -7.87 -10.43 -6.80
CA VAL A 17 -6.76 -9.51 -7.10
C VAL A 17 -7.25 -8.08 -6.96
N GLY A 18 -6.62 -7.34 -6.05
CA GLY A 18 -6.95 -5.95 -5.76
C GLY A 18 -5.78 -5.03 -6.11
N HIS A 19 -6.07 -3.95 -6.85
CA HIS A 19 -5.15 -2.83 -6.99
C HIS A 19 -5.48 -1.76 -5.94
N LEU A 20 -4.52 -1.52 -5.06
CA LEU A 20 -4.63 -0.56 -3.98
C LEU A 20 -3.72 0.64 -4.29
N TYR A 21 -4.17 1.82 -3.86
CA TYR A 21 -3.37 3.02 -3.95
C TYR A 21 -3.56 3.89 -2.71
N ASN A 22 -2.51 4.58 -2.31
CA ASN A 22 -2.56 5.59 -1.27
C ASN A 22 -1.79 6.83 -1.74
N ARG A 23 -2.20 8.00 -1.24
CA ARG A 23 -1.54 9.27 -1.49
C ARG A 23 -1.20 9.94 -0.17
N THR A 24 0.05 10.35 -0.04
CA THR A 24 0.45 11.19 1.08
C THR A 24 -0.09 12.60 0.89
N CYS A 25 -0.38 13.27 2.00
CA CYS A 25 -0.88 14.64 2.02
C CYS A 25 0.16 15.57 2.66
N ARG A 26 -0.09 16.88 2.63
CA ARG A 26 0.69 17.89 3.39
C ARG A 26 2.21 17.83 3.12
N ARG A 27 2.62 17.48 1.89
CA ARG A 27 4.02 17.41 1.47
C ARG A 27 4.86 16.35 2.22
N CYS A 28 4.23 15.34 2.81
CA CYS A 28 4.91 14.16 3.33
C CYS A 28 5.36 13.26 2.16
N PHE A 29 6.39 13.66 1.42
CA PHE A 29 6.85 12.93 0.23
C PHE A 29 7.38 11.54 0.61
N LEU A 30 6.97 10.53 -0.17
CA LEU A 30 7.47 9.16 -0.04
C LEU A 30 8.90 9.06 -0.58
N MET A 31 9.21 9.80 -1.65
CA MET A 31 10.53 9.89 -2.25
C MET A 31 10.68 11.17 -3.09
N GLY A 32 11.86 11.40 -3.66
CA GLY A 32 12.22 12.56 -4.46
C GLY A 32 12.66 13.78 -3.64
N ASN A 33 13.01 14.85 -4.34
CA ASN A 33 13.53 16.08 -3.77
C ASN A 33 12.44 17.09 -3.44
N ASP A 34 12.29 17.48 -2.19
CA ASP A 34 11.45 18.60 -1.80
C ASP A 34 12.06 19.95 -2.22
N GLN A 35 11.36 20.70 -3.08
CA GLN A 35 11.89 21.95 -3.63
C GLN A 35 11.94 23.10 -2.62
N VAL A 36 11.16 23.06 -1.54
CA VAL A 36 11.18 24.15 -0.54
C VAL A 36 12.22 23.88 0.56
N SER A 37 12.30 22.65 1.07
CA SER A 37 13.29 22.31 2.10
C SER A 37 14.64 21.84 1.55
N GLY A 38 14.72 21.52 0.25
CA GLY A 38 15.90 20.95 -0.40
C GLY A 38 16.18 19.48 -0.04
N LYS A 39 15.35 18.85 0.80
CA LYS A 39 15.59 17.48 1.30
C LYS A 39 15.27 16.41 0.25
N ASN A 40 16.14 15.40 0.11
CA ASN A 40 15.92 14.20 -0.68
C ASN A 40 15.34 13.07 0.18
N PHE A 41 14.27 12.42 -0.31
CA PHE A 41 13.58 11.34 0.38
C PHE A 41 13.73 9.95 -0.30
N ASP A 42 14.58 9.79 -1.32
CA ASP A 42 14.75 8.55 -2.07
C ASP A 42 15.23 7.38 -1.21
N HIS A 43 15.95 7.66 -0.12
CA HIS A 43 16.37 6.66 0.87
C HIS A 43 15.21 5.86 1.46
N ARG A 44 13.98 6.41 1.46
CA ARG A 44 12.78 5.75 1.99
C ARG A 44 12.26 4.65 1.07
N LYS A 45 12.58 4.68 -0.23
CA LYS A 45 12.04 3.74 -1.22
C LYS A 45 12.35 2.29 -0.83
N ILE A 46 13.59 2.01 -0.45
CA ILE A 46 14.05 0.66 -0.04
C ILE A 46 13.28 0.18 1.19
N TRP A 47 13.06 1.07 2.16
CA TRP A 47 12.32 0.74 3.37
C TRP A 47 10.86 0.44 3.06
N ILE A 48 10.22 1.27 2.24
CA ILE A 48 8.83 1.10 1.81
C ILE A 48 8.65 -0.25 1.10
N GLU A 49 9.53 -0.58 0.14
CA GLU A 49 9.46 -1.85 -0.60
C GLU A 49 9.61 -3.07 0.33
N LYS A 50 10.58 -3.02 1.26
CA LYS A 50 10.76 -4.08 2.26
C LYS A 50 9.54 -4.23 3.17
N TYR A 51 8.96 -3.14 3.64
CA TYR A 51 7.76 -3.20 4.48
C TYR A 51 6.55 -3.75 3.72
N LEU A 52 6.37 -3.39 2.44
CA LEU A 52 5.28 -3.95 1.63
C LEU A 52 5.42 -5.47 1.47
N GLN A 53 6.64 -5.96 1.24
CA GLN A 53 6.92 -7.39 1.18
C GLN A 53 6.62 -8.09 2.51
N GLN A 54 7.10 -7.52 3.63
CA GLN A 54 6.83 -8.06 4.97
C GLN A 54 5.32 -8.08 5.29
N PHE A 55 4.58 -7.05 4.91
CA PHE A 55 3.12 -7.03 5.10
C PHE A 55 2.41 -8.06 4.23
N ALA A 56 2.82 -8.22 2.98
CA ALA A 56 2.26 -9.25 2.12
C ALA A 56 2.48 -10.64 2.72
N GLU A 57 3.69 -10.92 3.20
CA GLU A 57 4.01 -12.17 3.89
C GLU A 57 3.18 -12.36 5.18
N PHE A 58 3.16 -11.35 6.04
CA PHE A 58 2.43 -11.39 7.32
C PHE A 58 0.93 -11.65 7.13
N PHE A 59 0.32 -11.04 6.11
CA PHE A 59 -1.09 -11.23 5.78
C PHE A 59 -1.33 -12.40 4.83
N SER A 60 -0.33 -13.21 4.48
CA SER A 60 -0.48 -14.32 3.52
C SER A 60 -1.13 -13.86 2.19
N LEU A 61 -0.66 -12.73 1.68
CA LEU A 61 -1.01 -12.14 0.39
C LEU A 61 0.16 -12.27 -0.58
N ASP A 62 -0.13 -12.32 -1.87
CA ASP A 62 0.89 -12.27 -2.91
C ASP A 62 1.02 -10.84 -3.42
N LEU A 63 2.20 -10.23 -3.23
CA LEU A 63 2.54 -8.93 -3.80
C LEU A 63 2.95 -9.12 -5.26
N LEU A 64 2.07 -8.71 -6.18
CA LEU A 64 2.27 -8.89 -7.62
C LEU A 64 3.07 -7.74 -8.24
N THR A 65 2.83 -6.52 -7.77
CA THR A 65 3.48 -5.32 -8.28
C THR A 65 3.43 -4.21 -7.26
N GLU A 66 4.51 -3.47 -7.13
CA GLU A 66 4.63 -2.25 -6.35
C GLU A 66 5.21 -1.11 -7.21
N LYS A 67 4.63 0.08 -7.07
CA LYS A 67 5.11 1.30 -7.70
C LYS A 67 5.01 2.45 -6.72
N CYS A 68 6.16 2.88 -6.22
CA CYS A 68 6.28 4.10 -5.44
C CYS A 68 6.48 5.30 -6.39
N ARG A 69 5.81 6.42 -6.12
CA ARG A 69 6.01 7.75 -6.72
C ARG A 69 6.15 8.77 -5.60
N ARG A 70 6.57 10.00 -5.94
CA ARG A 70 6.84 11.09 -4.99
C ARG A 70 5.80 11.26 -3.87
N GLN A 71 4.51 11.13 -4.18
CA GLN A 71 3.40 11.29 -3.22
C GLN A 71 2.41 10.13 -3.21
N THR A 72 2.55 9.18 -4.13
CA THR A 72 1.55 8.13 -4.32
C THR A 72 2.25 6.80 -4.36
N ILE A 73 1.61 5.81 -3.79
CA ILE A 73 2.06 4.43 -3.88
C ILE A 73 0.92 3.58 -4.41
N HIS A 74 1.27 2.70 -5.34
CA HIS A 74 0.37 1.77 -5.99
C HIS A 74 0.90 0.36 -5.76
N TRP A 75 0.03 -0.56 -5.39
CA TRP A 75 0.41 -1.96 -5.32
C TRP A 75 -0.76 -2.86 -5.71
N THR A 76 -0.44 -3.99 -6.30
CA THR A 76 -1.40 -5.03 -6.66
C THR A 76 -1.14 -6.24 -5.78
N LEU A 77 -2.19 -6.68 -5.07
CA LEU A 77 -2.14 -7.80 -4.15
C LEU A 77 -3.14 -8.87 -4.61
N SER A 78 -2.77 -10.14 -4.48
CA SER A 78 -3.71 -11.27 -4.58
C SER A 78 -3.92 -11.89 -3.20
N SER A 79 -5.16 -12.27 -2.88
CA SER A 79 -5.42 -13.11 -1.72
C SER A 79 -5.04 -14.56 -1.98
N LYS A 80 -4.63 -15.27 -0.93
CA LYS A 80 -4.62 -16.73 -0.92
C LYS A 80 -5.99 -17.24 -0.47
N LYS A 81 -6.37 -18.44 -0.93
CA LYS A 81 -7.61 -19.10 -0.50
C LYS A 81 -7.59 -19.16 1.04
N THR A 82 -8.63 -18.63 1.70
CA THR A 82 -8.82 -18.55 3.17
C THR A 82 -8.27 -17.29 3.86
N THR A 83 -7.61 -16.37 3.17
CA THR A 83 -7.13 -15.11 3.79
C THR A 83 -8.24 -14.05 3.85
N LEU A 84 -8.62 -13.62 5.06
CA LEU A 84 -9.55 -12.51 5.28
C LEU A 84 -8.87 -11.15 5.03
N TRP A 85 -9.42 -10.32 4.14
CA TRP A 85 -8.95 -8.97 3.80
C TRP A 85 -9.18 -7.91 4.92
N VAL A 86 -8.88 -8.23 6.18
CA VAL A 86 -9.35 -7.41 7.31
C VAL A 86 -8.37 -6.30 7.71
N VAL A 87 -7.09 -6.32 7.31
CA VAL A 87 -6.09 -5.48 8.03
C VAL A 87 -5.07 -4.63 7.20
N PRO A 88 -4.83 -4.73 5.88
CA PRO A 88 -3.65 -4.05 5.30
C PRO A 88 -3.71 -2.50 5.24
N LEU A 89 -4.89 -1.86 5.22
CA LEU A 89 -4.97 -0.43 4.89
C LEU A 89 -4.73 0.55 6.04
N SER A 90 -4.92 0.16 7.30
CA SER A 90 -4.68 1.07 8.44
C SER A 90 -3.20 1.21 8.78
N LEU A 91 -2.39 0.18 8.53
CA LEU A 91 -0.94 0.18 8.79
C LEU A 91 -0.15 1.08 7.82
N CYS A 92 -0.61 1.23 6.58
CA CYS A 92 0.06 2.12 5.62
C CYS A 92 0.02 3.60 6.02
N ALA A 93 -0.92 4.03 6.87
CA ALA A 93 -0.96 5.39 7.38
C ALA A 93 0.18 5.69 8.39
N HIS A 94 0.72 4.66 9.04
CA HIS A 94 1.82 4.80 10.02
C HIS A 94 3.20 4.81 9.38
N LEU A 95 3.36 4.42 8.10
CA LEU A 95 4.65 4.48 7.39
C LEU A 95 5.11 5.90 7.03
N VAL A 96 4.33 6.93 7.38
CA VAL A 96 4.57 8.33 6.98
C VAL A 96 4.84 9.25 8.20
N TYR A 97 4.81 8.71 9.43
CA TYR A 97 5.19 9.45 10.64
C TYR A 97 6.42 8.84 11.31
#